data_AF-A0A5D0P2D6-F1
#
_entry.id   AF-A0A5D0P2D6-F1
#
_cell.length_a   1.000
_cell.length_b   1.000
_cell.length_c   1.000
_cell.angle_alpha   90.00
_cell.angle_beta   90.00
_cell.angle_gamma   90.00
#
_symmetry.space_group_name_H-M   'P 1'
#
loop_
_entity.id
_entity.type
_entity.pdbx_description
1 polymer ?
#
loop_
_entity_poly.entity_id
_entity_poly.type
_entity_poly.pdbx_seq_one_letter_code
_entity_poly.pdbx_strand_id
1 'polypeptide(L)' 'MRLLRMSRTVIYDQIRTGRLRSVKQGRARLITPSAIRAYIALLEKEAEEAA' A
#
# COMPACT_ATOMS: atom_id res chain seq x y z
N MET A 1 1.60 1.21 9.98
CA MET A 1 0.75 0.00 9.91
C MET A 1 1.65 -1.20 10.22
N ARG A 2 1.29 -2.10 11.16
CA ARG A 2 2.25 -3.14 11.66
C ARG A 2 2.78 -4.06 10.55
N LEU A 3 1.92 -4.41 9.59
CA LEU A 3 2.26 -5.37 8.52
C LEU A 3 3.30 -4.84 7.52
N LEU A 4 3.17 -3.59 7.07
CA LEU A 4 4.11 -3.00 6.10
C LEU A 4 5.30 -2.31 6.77
N ARG A 5 5.32 -2.19 8.10
CA ARG A 5 6.35 -1.48 8.89
C ARG A 5 6.65 -0.04 8.42
N MET A 6 5.73 0.59 7.69
CA MET A 6 5.84 1.97 7.19
C MET A 6 5.13 2.97 8.10
N SER A 7 5.64 4.21 8.10
CA SER A 7 5.02 5.35 8.76
C SER A 7 3.67 5.70 8.10
N ARG A 8 2.80 6.42 8.83
CA ARG A 8 1.51 6.87 8.29
C ARG A 8 1.70 7.76 7.06
N THR A 9 2.67 8.69 7.10
CA THR A 9 2.97 9.59 5.99
C THR A 9 3.31 8.82 4.71
N VAL A 10 4.19 7.81 4.82
CA VAL A 10 4.56 6.97 3.66
C VAL A 10 3.33 6.21 3.14
N ILE A 11 2.53 5.60 4.02
CA ILE A 11 1.30 4.91 3.61
C ILE A 11 0.35 5.84 2.84
N TYR A 12 0.12 7.06 3.33
CA TYR A 12 -0.74 8.02 2.66
C TYR A 12 -0.18 8.48 1.31
N ASP A 13 1.14 8.59 1.19
CA ASP A 13 1.77 8.89 -0.08
C ASP A 13 1.58 7.76 -1.10
N GLN A 14 1.76 6.50 -0.71
CA GLN A 14 1.48 5.35 -1.58
C GLN A 14 0.01 5.29 -2.02
N ILE A 15 -0.92 5.71 -1.16
CA ILE A 15 -2.33 5.82 -1.51
C ILE A 15 -2.56 6.98 -2.49
N ARG A 16 -1.91 8.12 -2.27
CA ARG A 16 -2.02 9.33 -3.09
C ARG A 16 -1.46 9.10 -4.50
N THR A 17 -0.37 8.37 -4.62
CA THR A 17 0.26 8.01 -5.89
C THR A 17 -0.43 6.82 -6.58
N GLY A 18 -1.45 6.23 -5.96
CA GLY A 18 -2.23 5.12 -6.52
C GLY A 18 -1.54 3.75 -6.42
N ARG A 19 -0.31 3.69 -5.88
CA ARG A 19 0.44 2.45 -5.68
C ARG A 19 -0.26 1.53 -4.66
N LEU A 20 -0.80 2.10 -3.60
CA LEU A 20 -1.55 1.37 -2.57
C LEU A 20 -3.05 1.66 -2.67
N ARG A 21 -3.80 0.66 -3.11
CA ARG A 21 -5.27 0.75 -3.20
C ARG A 21 -5.91 0.87 -1.81
N SER A 22 -7.00 1.60 -1.74
CA SER A 22 -7.78 1.75 -0.51
C SER A 22 -9.25 2.01 -0.82
N VAL A 23 -10.11 1.69 0.14
CA VAL A 23 -11.56 1.89 0.08
C VAL A 23 -11.93 3.00 1.06
N LYS A 24 -12.79 3.93 0.62
CA LYS A 24 -13.32 4.99 1.47
C LYS A 24 -14.65 4.55 2.07
N GLN A 25 -14.78 4.62 3.39
CA GLN A 25 -16.04 4.41 4.11
C GLN A 25 -16.31 5.62 5.01
N GLY A 26 -17.17 6.53 4.54
CA GLY A 26 -17.40 7.82 5.20
C GLY A 26 -16.11 8.64 5.32
N ARG A 27 -15.70 8.93 6.56
CA ARG A 27 -14.43 9.62 6.88
C ARG A 27 -13.24 8.68 7.00
N ALA A 28 -13.48 7.37 7.09
CA ALA A 28 -12.43 6.37 7.24
C ALA A 28 -11.88 5.93 5.88
N ARG A 29 -10.58 5.62 5.85
CA ARG A 29 -9.92 4.95 4.74
C ARG A 29 -9.44 3.59 5.19
N LEU A 30 -9.88 2.56 4.49
CA LEU A 30 -9.60 1.17 4.80
C LEU A 30 -8.67 0.59 3.73
N ILE A 31 -7.75 -0.25 4.16
CA ILE A 31 -6.86 -0.99 3.28
C ILE A 31 -7.26 -2.47 3.42
N THR A 32 -7.78 -3.03 2.33
CA THR A 32 -8.24 -4.42 2.33
C THR A 32 -7.04 -5.37 2.29
N PRO A 33 -7.19 -6.62 2.78
CA PRO A 33 -6.14 -7.63 2.65
C PRO A 33 -5.68 -7.86 1.20
N SER A 34 -6.61 -7.77 0.23
CA SER A 34 -6.29 -7.86 -1.19
C SER A 34 -5.46 -6.69 -1.72
N ALA A 35 -5.67 -5.48 -1.22
CA ALA A 35 -4.87 -4.32 -1.58
C ALA A 35 -3.43 -4.46 -1.07
N ILE A 36 -3.25 -4.96 0.16
CA ILE A 36 -1.93 -5.21 0.74
C ILE A 36 -1.20 -6.27 -0.09
N ARG A 37 -1.84 -7.40 -0.41
CA ARG A 37 -1.22 -8.46 -1.23
C ARG A 37 -0.75 -7.95 -2.59
N ALA A 38 -1.60 -7.19 -3.28
CA ALA A 38 -1.25 -6.61 -4.57
C ALA A 38 -0.08 -5.61 -4.46
N TYR A 39 -0.02 -4.84 -3.38
CA TYR A 39 1.07 -3.90 -3.13
C TYR A 39 2.39 -4.62 -2.83
N ILE A 40 2.37 -5.71 -2.05
CA ILE A 40 3.58 -6.51 -1.79
C ILE A 40 4.10 -7.14 -3.09
N ALA A 41 3.22 -7.74 -3.89
CA ALA A 41 3.61 -8.33 -5.18
C ALA A 41 4.22 -7.29 -6.14
N LEU A 42 3.70 -6.05 -6.12
CA LEU A 42 4.30 -4.94 -6.87
C LEU A 42 5.72 -4.63 -6.36
N LEU A 43 5.91 -4.55 -5.05
CA LEU A 43 7.24 -4.26 -4.45
C LEU A 43 8.26 -5.37 -4.73
N GLU A 44 7.84 -6.64 -4.64
CA GLU A 44 8.69 -7.79 -4.95
C GLU A 44 9.17 -7.74 -6.41
N LYS A 45 8.24 -7.50 -7.34
CA LYS A 45 8.58 -7.35 -8.76
C LYS A 45 9.54 -6.19 -9.02
N GLU A 46 9.31 -5.02 -8.42
CA GLU A 46 10.20 -3.87 -8.58
C GLU A 46 11.59 -4.12 -7.98
N ALA A 47 11.68 -4.90 -6.90
CA ALA A 47 12.97 -5.28 -6.31
C ALA A 47 13.74 -6.26 -7.20
N GLU A 48 13.05 -7.19 -7.87
CA GLU A 48 13.64 -8.09 -8.86
C GLU A 48 14.13 -7.34 -10.10
N GLU A 49 13.38 -6.35 -10.60
CA GLU A 49 13.77 -5.55 -11.77
C GLU A 49 14.92 -4.57 -11.49
N ALA A 50 15.12 -4.18 -10.23
CA ALA A 50 16.19 -3.26 -9.82
C ALA A 50 17.53 -3.95 -9.48
N ALA A 51 17.54 -5.29 -9.41
CA ALA A 51 18.71 -6.10 -9.08
C ALA A 51 19.48 -6.54 -10.33
#